data_AF-A0A0S3UA75-F1
#
_entry.id   AF-A0A0S3UA75-F1
#
_cell.length_a   1.000
_cell.length_b   1.000
_cell.length_c   1.000
_cell.angle_alpha   90.00
_cell.angle_beta   90.00
_cell.angle_gamma   90.00
#
_symmetry.space_group_name_H-M   'P 1'
#
loop_
_entity.id
_entity.type
_entity.pdbx_description
1 polymer ?
#
loop_
_entity_poly.entity_id
_entity_poly.type
_entity_poly.pdbx_seq_one_letter_code
_entity_poly.pdbx_strand_id
1 'polypeptide(L)' 'MTHTANLGQTLLETVRSLPPEKQQEVLDFAEFLRQKTTPKKPRRSLRGLCADLNIRISEEDIAQARQEMWGNFPREFPE' A
#
# COMPACT_ATOMS: atom_id res chain seq x y z
N MET A 1 33.27 -12.59 -10.04
CA MET A 1 32.24 -12.19 -11.02
C MET A 1 31.54 -13.43 -11.61
N THR A 2 30.79 -14.23 -10.82
CA THR A 2 30.13 -15.47 -11.33
C THR A 2 28.92 -15.96 -10.51
N HIS A 3 28.33 -15.19 -9.59
CA HIS A 3 27.25 -15.73 -8.74
C HIS A 3 25.85 -15.66 -9.39
N THR A 4 25.60 -14.67 -10.25
CA THR A 4 24.28 -14.44 -10.89
C THR A 4 23.98 -15.37 -12.06
N ALA A 5 24.99 -15.81 -12.81
CA ALA A 5 24.81 -16.78 -13.90
C ALA A 5 24.35 -18.15 -13.39
N ASN A 6 24.73 -18.52 -12.16
CA ASN A 6 24.38 -19.79 -11.55
C ASN A 6 22.93 -19.81 -11.04
N LEU A 7 22.47 -18.71 -10.42
CA LEU A 7 21.12 -18.64 -9.84
C LEU A 7 20.00 -18.83 -10.89
N GLY A 8 20.12 -18.19 -12.06
CA GLY A 8 19.11 -18.31 -13.11
C GLY A 8 18.96 -19.73 -13.64
N GLN A 9 20.07 -20.45 -13.79
CA GLN A 9 20.08 -21.85 -14.21
C GLN A 9 19.48 -22.76 -13.14
N THR A 10 19.91 -22.62 -11.88
CA THR A 10 19.36 -23.40 -10.76
C THR A 10 17.85 -23.17 -10.58
N LEU A 11 17.39 -21.93 -10.73
CA LEU A 11 15.96 -21.60 -10.67
C LEU A 11 15.19 -22.31 -11.79
N LEU A 12 15.70 -22.27 -13.02
CA LEU A 12 15.06 -22.91 -14.17
C LEU A 12 14.97 -24.44 -14.00
N GLU A 13 16.04 -25.07 -13.53
CA GLU A 13 16.05 -26.51 -13.23
C GLU A 13 15.07 -26.87 -12.11
N THR A 14 15.04 -26.06 -11.05
CA THR A 14 14.11 -26.25 -9.92
C THR A 14 12.66 -26.11 -10.38
N VAL A 15 12.33 -25.11 -11.19
CA VAL A 15 10.94 -24.92 -11.67
C VAL A 15 10.54 -26.05 -12.61
N ARG A 16 11.43 -26.53 -13.47
CA ARG A 16 11.14 -27.65 -14.39
C ARG A 16 10.88 -28.98 -13.69
N SER A 17 11.43 -29.19 -12.50
CA SER A 17 11.19 -30.42 -11.73
C SER A 17 9.87 -30.42 -10.95
N LEU A 18 9.17 -29.28 -10.88
CA LEU A 18 7.88 -29.16 -10.21
C LEU A 18 6.71 -29.67 -11.07
N PRO A 19 5.62 -30.17 -10.46
CA PRO A 19 4.36 -30.40 -11.15
C PRO A 19 3.79 -29.12 -11.80
N PRO A 20 2.96 -29.23 -12.86
CA PRO A 20 2.42 -28.07 -13.58
C PRO A 20 1.72 -27.03 -12.70
N GLU A 21 0.99 -27.48 -11.68
CA GLU A 21 0.27 -26.61 -10.75
C GLU A 21 1.24 -25.76 -9.92
N LYS A 22 2.37 -26.34 -9.53
CA LYS A 22 3.43 -25.66 -8.78
C LYS A 22 4.28 -24.75 -9.66
N GLN A 23 4.44 -25.08 -10.94
CA GLN A 23 5.05 -24.17 -11.90
C GLN A 23 4.21 -22.89 -12.06
N GLN A 24 2.89 -23.03 -12.13
CA GLN A 24 1.98 -21.89 -12.18
C GLN A 24 2.06 -21.03 -10.92
N GLU A 25 2.11 -21.64 -9.73
CA GLU A 25 2.25 -20.91 -8.46
C GLU A 25 3.56 -20.09 -8.40
N VAL A 26 4.66 -20.64 -8.90
CA VAL A 26 5.94 -19.90 -9.01
C VAL A 26 5.82 -18.73 -9.99
N LEU A 27 5.14 -18.92 -11.12
CA LEU A 27 4.91 -17.86 -12.09
C LEU A 27 4.09 -16.72 -11.46
N ASP A 28 2.99 -17.03 -10.80
CA ASP A 28 2.13 -16.06 -10.11
C ASP A 28 2.92 -15.27 -9.07
N PHE A 29 3.78 -15.94 -8.30
CA PHE A 29 4.63 -15.28 -7.31
C PHE A 29 5.68 -14.37 -7.96
N ALA A 30 6.29 -14.79 -9.07
CA ALA A 30 7.22 -13.95 -9.82
C ALA A 30 6.53 -12.68 -10.36
N GLU A 31 5.29 -12.80 -10.84
CA GLU A 31 4.48 -11.65 -11.25
C GLU A 31 4.15 -10.72 -10.08
N PHE A 32 3.79 -11.28 -8.93
CA PHE A 32 3.57 -10.51 -7.70
C PHE A 32 4.83 -9.72 -7.31
N LEU A 33 6.02 -10.35 -7.36
CA LEU A 33 7.28 -9.67 -7.08
C LEU A 33 7.53 -8.52 -8.06
N ARG A 34 7.27 -8.71 -9.36
CA ARG A 34 7.39 -7.67 -10.39
C ARG A 34 6.48 -6.47 -10.11
N GLN A 35 5.25 -6.73 -9.69
CA GLN A 35 4.31 -5.66 -9.30
C GLN A 35 4.79 -4.93 -8.03
N LYS A 36 5.29 -5.67 -7.03
CA LYS A 36 5.76 -5.12 -5.76
C LYS A 36 7.01 -4.24 -5.93
N THR A 37 7.91 -4.59 -6.84
CA THR A 37 9.13 -3.82 -7.14
C THR A 37 8.91 -2.67 -8.10
N THR A 38 7.72 -2.57 -8.70
CA THR A 38 7.37 -1.42 -9.54
C THR A 38 7.42 -0.15 -8.68
N PRO A 39 8.29 0.83 -9.00
CA PRO A 39 8.44 2.02 -8.18
C PRO A 39 7.10 2.77 -8.13
N LYS A 40 6.53 2.88 -6.92
CA LYS A 40 5.33 3.67 -6.72
C LYS A 40 5.68 5.13 -6.97
N LYS A 41 4.99 5.76 -7.92
CA LYS A 41 5.10 7.21 -8.10
C LYS A 41 4.75 7.87 -6.76
N PRO A 42 5.53 8.88 -6.32
CA PRO A 42 5.17 9.62 -5.12
C PRO A 42 3.74 10.14 -5.28
N ARG A 43 2.93 9.97 -4.22
CA ARG A 43 1.58 10.54 -4.21
C ARG A 43 1.69 12.06 -4.29
N ARG A 44 0.80 12.69 -5.05
CA ARG A 44 0.67 14.15 -5.04
C ARG A 44 0.30 14.58 -3.62
N SER A 45 0.80 15.75 -3.21
CA SER A 45 0.40 16.37 -1.95
C SER A 45 -1.12 16.59 -1.96
N LEU A 46 -1.78 16.30 -0.84
CA LEU A 46 -3.19 16.63 -0.63
C LEU A 46 -3.38 18.11 -0.29
N ARG A 47 -2.30 18.85 -0.02
CA ARG A 47 -2.35 20.27 0.26
C ARG A 47 -2.94 21.01 -0.95
N GLY A 48 -4.01 21.75 -0.72
CA GLY A 48 -4.70 22.53 -1.76
C GLY A 48 -5.81 21.77 -2.50
N LEU A 49 -6.05 20.48 -2.19
CA LEU A 49 -7.13 19.70 -2.83
C LEU A 49 -8.51 20.37 -2.71
N CYS A 50 -8.74 21.10 -1.62
CA CYS A 50 -9.99 21.80 -1.34
C CYS A 50 -9.95 23.31 -1.64
N ALA A 51 -8.84 23.84 -2.21
CA ALA A 51 -8.67 25.28 -2.40
C ALA A 51 -9.74 25.89 -3.33
N ASP A 52 -10.18 25.13 -4.33
CA ASP A 52 -11.14 25.59 -5.33
C ASP A 52 -12.61 25.35 -4.95
N LEU A 53 -12.87 24.73 -3.79
CA LEU A 53 -14.24 24.42 -3.36
C LEU A 53 -15.00 25.65 -2.85
N ASN A 54 -14.35 26.82 -2.73
CA ASN A 54 -14.92 28.05 -2.19
C ASN A 54 -15.62 27.86 -0.82
N ILE A 55 -15.16 26.89 -0.04
CA ILE A 55 -15.67 26.62 1.31
C ILE A 55 -14.91 27.52 2.27
N ARG A 56 -15.65 28.34 3.03
CA ARG A 56 -15.12 29.08 4.16
C ARG A 56 -15.47 28.29 5.41
N ILE A 57 -14.45 27.75 6.07
CA ILE A 57 -14.60 27.05 7.34
C ILE A 57 -14.11 28.00 8.41
N SER A 58 -15.00 28.39 9.33
CA SER A 58 -14.64 29.21 10.48
C SER A 58 -14.13 28.37 11.64
N GLU A 59 -13.60 29.02 12.68
CA GLU A 59 -13.20 28.32 13.91
C GLU A 59 -14.42 27.70 14.61
N GLU A 60 -15.55 28.41 14.58
CA GLU A 60 -16.82 27.97 15.14
C GLU A 60 -17.34 26.71 14.45
N ASP A 61 -17.27 26.65 13.10
CA ASP A 61 -17.66 25.47 12.32
C ASP A 61 -16.86 24.22 12.75
N ILE A 62 -15.55 24.39 12.98
CA ILE A 62 -14.67 23.32 13.43
C ILE A 62 -14.99 22.91 14.87
N ALA A 63 -15.23 23.88 15.75
CA ALA A 63 -15.56 23.63 17.14
C ALA A 63 -16.89 22.87 17.27
N GLN A 64 -17.89 23.26 16.49
CA GLN A 64 -19.18 22.59 16.43
C GLN A 64 -19.04 21.16 15.90
N ALA A 65 -18.38 20.97 14.76
CA ALA A 65 -18.18 19.63 14.19
C ALA A 65 -17.41 18.70 15.15
N ARG A 66 -16.43 19.23 15.89
CA ARG A 66 -15.72 18.48 16.93
C ARG A 66 -16.65 18.08 18.06
N GLN A 67 -17.48 18.98 18.54
CA GLN A 67 -18.42 18.71 19.64
C GLN A 67 -19.50 17.71 19.21
N GLU A 68 -20.05 17.83 18.00
CA GLU A 68 -21.04 16.89 17.46
C GLU A 68 -20.49 15.47 17.32
N MET A 69 -19.29 15.35 16.73
CA MET A 69 -18.72 14.05 16.39
C MET A 69 -17.98 13.40 17.56
N TRP A 70 -17.39 14.20 18.45
CA TRP A 70 -16.46 13.73 19.49
C TRP A 70 -16.79 14.28 20.89
N GLY A 71 -17.91 14.99 21.09
CA GLY A 71 -18.27 15.56 22.38
C GLY A 71 -18.45 14.50 23.48
N ASN A 72 -18.91 13.30 23.10
CA ASN A 72 -19.06 12.14 23.98
C ASN A 72 -17.88 11.16 23.87
N PHE A 73 -16.78 11.56 23.22
CA PHE A 73 -15.63 10.68 23.09
C PHE A 73 -15.05 10.37 24.47
N PRO A 74 -14.87 9.09 24.84
CA PRO A 74 -14.40 8.70 26.16
C PRO A 74 -13.05 9.35 26.47
N ARG A 75 -12.96 10.03 27.61
CA ARG A 75 -11.69 10.62 28.08
C ARG A 75 -10.91 9.67 28.98
N GLU A 76 -11.60 8.65 29.48
CA GLU A 76 -11.06 7.57 30.28
C GLU A 76 -11.57 6.26 29.67
N PHE A 77 -10.69 5.28 29.53
CA PHE A 77 -11.06 3.94 29.11
C PHE A 77 -11.33 3.10 30.37
N PRO A 78 -12.35 2.24 30.38
CA PRO A 78 -12.56 1.33 31.51
C PRO A 78 -11.37 0.38 31.63
N GLU A 79 -10.95 0.11 32.88
CA GLU A 79 -9.90 -0.88 33.19
C GLU A 79 -10.26 -2.31 32.78
#